data_AF-A0A7K8XSI8-F1
#
_entry.id   AF-A0A7K8XSI8-F1
#
_cell.length_a   1.000
_cell.length_b   1.000
_cell.length_c   1.000
_cell.angle_alpha   90.00
_cell.angle_beta   90.00
_cell.angle_gamma   90.00
#
_symmetry.space_group_name_H-M   'P 1'
#
loop_
_entity.id
_entity.type
_entity.pdbx_description
1 polymer ?
#
loop_
_entity_poly.entity_id
_entity_poly.type
_entity_poly.pdbx_seq_one_letter_code
_entity_poly.pdbx_strand_id
1 'polypeptide(L)'
;MFSLGSWLPAWPGLAWGWALLDALLQGLVGACAVSVLCSLLKVYLYIQCLNDPERQAEKEALQAQRWVLGPLQALVLTGLLALVGSRVAALVVLEFSLRAASTLLSVGKGTHRGQLYLLCQYSLGCGVSCSLSFLLEGAPHSTCNLALAAGLAGLLATHARRLARHVCALYELHSRQRYCGVCISLLAAGHRIPHLLRNALALTFALADLAAVELINRDFLSTAEAIRFWTPLTICYTLLVIYMQEGPQQSVYQTVLVRMGGLFILLLTVGRWPDVFHVLISLLGEFWCLLCAGAMLDMCQQQ
;
A
#
# COMPACT_ATOMS: atom_id res chain seq x y z
N MET A 1 -25.90 1.83 -53.01
CA MET A 1 -24.44 2.08 -53.04
C MET A 1 -24.02 2.35 -51.61
N PHE A 2 -23.40 1.34 -50.99
CA PHE A 2 -23.03 1.34 -49.57
C PHE A 2 -21.72 2.12 -49.37
N SER A 3 -21.73 3.06 -48.43
CA SER A 3 -20.58 3.87 -48.06
C SER A 3 -19.56 3.02 -47.31
N LEU A 4 -18.38 2.82 -47.91
CA LEU A 4 -17.23 2.06 -47.40
C LEU A 4 -16.40 2.83 -46.35
N GLY A 5 -17.00 3.81 -45.67
CA GLY A 5 -16.29 4.71 -44.74
C GLY A 5 -16.45 4.42 -43.23
N SER A 6 -17.32 3.50 -42.82
CA SER A 6 -17.65 3.28 -41.39
C SER A 6 -17.02 2.03 -40.74
N TRP A 7 -16.12 1.35 -41.44
CA TRP A 7 -15.56 0.05 -41.00
C TRP A 7 -14.05 0.04 -40.74
N LEU A 8 -13.36 1.19 -40.79
CA LEU A 8 -11.98 1.26 -40.30
C LEU A 8 -11.98 1.61 -38.80
N PRO A 9 -11.46 0.73 -37.92
CA PRO A 9 -11.12 1.15 -36.57
C PRO A 9 -10.05 2.24 -36.69
N ALA A 10 -10.30 3.39 -36.06
CA ALA A 10 -9.30 4.44 -35.92
C ALA A 10 -8.00 3.80 -35.36
N TRP A 11 -6.88 4.05 -36.04
CA TRP A 11 -5.57 3.51 -35.70
C TRP A 11 -5.28 3.62 -34.19
N PRO A 12 -5.03 2.51 -33.47
CA PRO A 12 -5.00 2.45 -32.01
C PRO A 12 -3.62 2.75 -31.41
N GLY A 13 -2.84 3.67 -31.99
CA GLY A 13 -1.47 3.95 -31.52
C GLY A 13 -1.40 4.88 -30.30
N LEU A 14 -2.16 5.98 -30.34
CA LEU A 14 -2.06 7.04 -29.33
C LEU A 14 -2.88 6.73 -28.06
N ALA A 15 -4.09 6.19 -28.21
CA ALA A 15 -4.99 5.90 -27.09
C ALA A 15 -4.42 4.85 -26.13
N TRP A 16 -3.70 3.86 -26.66
CA TRP A 16 -2.95 2.89 -25.86
C TRP A 16 -1.79 3.54 -25.11
N GLY A 17 -1.08 4.48 -25.75
CA GLY A 17 0.03 5.21 -25.13
C GLY A 17 -0.40 6.04 -23.93
N TRP A 18 -1.48 6.79 -24.03
CA TRP A 18 -2.00 7.61 -22.93
C TRP A 18 -2.59 6.77 -21.80
N ALA A 19 -3.35 5.71 -22.11
CA ALA A 19 -3.90 4.81 -21.10
C ALA A 19 -2.79 4.07 -20.33
N LEU A 20 -1.74 3.61 -21.02
CA LEU A 20 -0.58 2.98 -20.38
C LEU A 20 0.21 3.99 -19.53
N LEU A 21 0.40 5.22 -20.03
CA LEU A 21 1.04 6.29 -19.28
C LEU A 21 0.25 6.61 -18.00
N ASP A 22 -1.06 6.71 -18.08
CA ASP A 22 -1.91 6.97 -16.92
C ASP A 22 -1.83 5.84 -15.90
N ALA A 23 -1.89 4.58 -16.35
CA ALA A 23 -1.69 3.42 -15.46
C ALA A 23 -0.32 3.44 -14.77
N LEU A 24 0.75 3.78 -15.51
CA LEU A 24 2.10 3.88 -14.96
C LEU A 24 2.24 5.04 -13.97
N LEU A 25 1.66 6.21 -14.26
CA LEU A 25 1.68 7.36 -13.36
C LEU A 25 0.88 7.08 -12.08
N GLN A 26 -0.28 6.42 -12.19
CA GLN A 26 -1.08 6.00 -11.04
C GLN A 26 -0.32 4.98 -10.18
N GLY A 27 0.28 3.96 -10.81
CA GLY A 27 1.15 3.00 -10.12
C GLY A 27 2.37 3.66 -9.48
N LEU A 28 2.92 4.72 -10.09
CA LEU A 28 4.03 5.49 -9.54
C LEU A 28 3.60 6.25 -8.28
N VAL A 29 2.44 6.89 -8.28
CA VAL A 29 1.93 7.57 -7.09
C VAL A 29 1.69 6.59 -5.95
N GLY A 30 1.06 5.44 -6.24
CA GLY A 30 0.88 4.37 -5.25
C GLY A 30 2.21 3.86 -4.68
N ALA A 31 3.20 3.59 -5.52
CA ALA A 31 4.53 3.16 -5.08
C ALA A 31 5.28 4.24 -4.28
N CYS A 32 5.10 5.52 -4.62
CA CYS A 32 5.64 6.64 -3.85
C CYS A 32 5.04 6.69 -2.44
N ALA A 33 3.73 6.47 -2.28
CA ALA A 33 3.08 6.42 -0.98
C ALA A 33 3.67 5.30 -0.09
N VAL A 34 3.88 4.12 -0.66
CA VAL A 34 4.54 2.99 0.05
C VAL A 34 5.98 3.33 0.41
N SER A 35 6.72 4.00 -0.48
CA SER A 35 8.10 4.43 -0.23
C SER A 35 8.19 5.46 0.90
N VAL A 36 7.25 6.40 0.98
CA VAL A 36 7.15 7.38 2.08
C VAL A 36 6.88 6.68 3.41
N LEU A 37 5.87 5.81 3.45
CA LEU A 37 5.53 5.00 4.63
C LEU A 37 6.75 4.21 5.12
N CYS A 38 7.40 3.46 4.23
CA CYS A 38 8.57 2.65 4.54
C CYS A 38 9.74 3.52 5.05
N SER A 39 10.00 4.67 4.42
CA SER A 39 11.10 5.57 4.83
C SER A 39 10.87 6.18 6.21
N LEU A 40 9.64 6.62 6.50
CA LEU A 40 9.29 7.20 7.81
C LEU A 40 9.29 6.14 8.92
N LEU A 41 8.82 4.93 8.61
CA LEU A 41 8.85 3.83 9.57
C LEU A 41 10.27 3.38 9.88
N LYS A 42 11.16 3.34 8.88
CA LYS A 42 12.60 3.09 9.08
C LYS A 42 13.21 4.12 10.02
N VAL A 43 12.89 5.41 9.84
CA VAL A 43 13.36 6.47 10.74
C VAL A 43 12.87 6.25 12.17
N TYR A 44 11.58 5.94 12.34
CA TYR A 44 11.00 5.67 13.65
C TYR A 44 11.64 4.48 14.36
N LEU A 45 11.75 3.33 13.68
CA LEU A 45 12.36 2.11 14.22
C LEU A 45 13.85 2.32 14.52
N TYR A 46 14.58 3.02 13.64
CA TYR A 46 16.00 3.30 13.87
C TYR A 46 16.24 4.14 15.13
N ILE A 47 15.41 5.17 15.37
CA ILE A 47 15.49 5.97 16.61
C ILE A 47 15.16 5.10 17.82
N GLN A 48 14.18 4.20 17.70
CA GLN A 48 13.82 3.28 18.77
C GLN A 48 14.97 2.32 19.12
N CYS A 49 15.62 1.71 18.12
CA CYS A 49 16.79 0.84 18.33
C CYS A 49 17.98 1.59 18.96
N LEU A 50 18.13 2.89 18.73
CA LEU A 50 19.20 3.68 19.37
C LEU A 50 18.93 4.00 20.84
N ASN A 51 17.67 4.00 21.27
CA ASN A 51 17.33 4.23 22.67
C ASN A 51 17.47 2.94 23.50
N ASP A 52 17.43 1.76 22.86
CA ASP A 52 17.49 0.44 23.50
C ASP A 52 18.82 -0.28 23.20
N PRO A 53 19.77 -0.40 24.15
CA PRO A 53 21.09 -0.99 23.90
C PRO A 53 21.06 -2.48 23.54
N GLU A 54 19.99 -3.19 23.90
CA GLU A 54 19.80 -4.61 23.55
C GLU A 54 19.47 -4.82 22.06
N ARG A 55 19.02 -3.76 21.35
CA ARG A 55 18.62 -3.81 19.93
C ARG A 55 19.73 -3.36 18.96
N GLN A 56 20.98 -3.39 19.40
CA GLN A 56 22.11 -2.97 18.57
C GLN A 56 22.32 -3.86 17.33
N ALA A 57 22.04 -5.18 17.43
CA ALA A 57 22.13 -6.10 16.30
C ALA A 57 21.07 -5.82 15.21
N GLU A 58 19.88 -5.37 15.64
CA GLU A 58 18.77 -4.96 14.77
C GLU A 58 19.12 -3.72 13.94
N LYS A 59 19.83 -2.77 14.55
CA LYS A 59 20.36 -1.57 13.87
C LYS A 59 21.25 -1.95 12.68
N GLU A 60 22.12 -2.94 12.86
CA GLU A 60 23.00 -3.41 11.78
C GLU A 60 22.21 -4.10 10.67
N ALA A 61 21.16 -4.86 10.99
CA ALA A 61 20.26 -5.44 9.98
C ALA A 61 19.51 -4.36 9.19
N LEU A 62 19.02 -3.31 9.86
CA LEU A 62 18.38 -2.14 9.25
C LEU A 62 19.33 -1.33 8.35
N GLN A 63 20.60 -1.21 8.73
CA GLN A 63 21.64 -0.55 7.93
C GLN A 63 22.15 -1.42 6.77
N ALA A 64 22.23 -2.74 6.97
CA ALA A 64 22.61 -3.72 5.95
C ALA A 64 21.53 -3.88 4.88
N GLN A 65 20.27 -3.57 5.21
CA GLN A 65 19.19 -3.49 4.24
C GLN A 65 19.54 -2.47 3.14
N ARG A 66 20.02 -3.01 2.00
CA ARG A 66 20.73 -2.29 0.95
C ARG A 66 20.05 -1.01 0.51
N TRP A 67 20.87 0.04 0.37
CA TRP A 67 20.57 1.35 -0.19
C TRP A 67 19.89 1.29 -1.59
N VAL A 68 20.13 0.20 -2.33
CA VAL A 68 19.57 -0.07 -3.67
C VAL A 68 18.16 -0.71 -3.60
N LEU A 69 17.80 -1.35 -2.48
CA LEU A 69 16.53 -2.05 -2.36
C LEU A 69 15.34 -1.09 -2.37
N GLY A 70 15.50 0.13 -1.83
CA GLY A 70 14.44 1.15 -1.83
C GLY A 70 13.97 1.58 -3.24
N PRO A 71 14.86 2.08 -4.13
CA PRO A 71 14.47 2.43 -5.50
C PRO A 71 14.02 1.22 -6.32
N LEU A 72 14.62 0.04 -6.12
CA LEU A 72 14.17 -1.20 -6.78
C LEU A 72 12.76 -1.58 -6.33
N GLN A 73 12.47 -1.49 -5.03
CA GLN A 73 11.14 -1.75 -4.48
C GLN A 73 10.11 -0.82 -5.13
N ALA A 74 10.40 0.48 -5.20
CA ALA A 74 9.51 1.45 -5.82
C ALA A 74 9.27 1.14 -7.31
N LEU A 75 10.32 0.81 -8.06
CA LEU A 75 10.21 0.51 -9.50
C LEU A 75 9.35 -0.73 -9.77
N VAL A 76 9.62 -1.83 -9.07
CA VAL A 76 8.85 -3.08 -9.22
C VAL A 76 7.40 -2.86 -8.80
N LEU A 77 7.18 -2.17 -7.68
CA LEU A 77 5.84 -1.88 -7.18
C LEU A 77 5.05 -0.95 -8.11
N THR A 78 5.70 0.03 -8.76
CA THR A 78 5.06 0.84 -9.81
C THR A 78 4.53 -0.02 -10.95
N GLY A 79 5.34 -0.98 -11.43
CA GLY A 79 4.90 -1.93 -12.45
C GLY A 79 3.72 -2.76 -11.97
N LEU A 80 3.82 -3.40 -10.80
CA LEU A 80 2.76 -4.25 -10.27
C LEU A 80 1.45 -3.49 -10.05
N LEU A 81 1.50 -2.28 -9.46
CA LEU A 81 0.31 -1.45 -9.25
C LEU A 81 -0.29 -0.93 -10.57
N ALA A 82 0.52 -0.68 -11.60
CA ALA A 82 0.03 -0.30 -12.91
C ALA A 82 -0.68 -1.46 -13.64
N LEU A 83 -0.28 -2.71 -13.36
CA LEU A 83 -0.91 -3.91 -13.93
C LEU A 83 -2.14 -4.38 -13.15
N VAL A 84 -2.31 -3.99 -11.89
CA VAL A 84 -3.43 -4.43 -11.06
C VAL A 84 -4.70 -3.70 -11.48
N GLY A 85 -5.75 -4.46 -11.78
CA GLY A 85 -7.06 -3.89 -12.09
C GLY A 85 -7.69 -3.18 -10.88
N SER A 86 -8.42 -2.09 -11.16
CA SER A 86 -9.09 -1.24 -10.15
C SER A 86 -10.03 -2.02 -9.23
N ARG A 87 -10.78 -2.98 -9.77
CA ARG A 87 -11.67 -3.87 -8.99
C ARG A 87 -10.90 -4.69 -7.95
N VAL A 88 -9.78 -5.31 -8.33
CA VAL A 88 -8.97 -6.09 -7.40
C VAL A 88 -8.28 -5.19 -6.39
N ALA A 89 -7.78 -4.03 -6.81
CA ALA A 89 -7.22 -3.03 -5.91
C ALA A 89 -8.26 -2.60 -4.84
N ALA A 90 -9.50 -2.35 -5.24
CA ALA A 90 -10.60 -2.00 -4.32
C ALA A 90 -10.90 -3.12 -3.31
N LEU A 91 -10.92 -4.38 -3.74
CA LEU A 91 -11.14 -5.53 -2.85
C LEU A 91 -10.01 -5.71 -1.83
N VAL A 92 -8.76 -5.51 -2.25
CA VAL A 92 -7.58 -5.58 -1.37
C VAL A 92 -7.60 -4.47 -0.32
N VAL A 93 -8.07 -3.28 -0.69
CA VAL A 93 -8.23 -2.15 0.25
C VAL A 93 -9.31 -2.47 1.26
N LEU A 94 -10.50 -2.87 0.80
CA LEU A 94 -11.65 -3.14 1.66
C LEU A 94 -11.37 -4.29 2.64
N GLU A 95 -10.75 -5.37 2.16
CA GLU A 95 -10.29 -6.48 2.98
C GLU A 95 -9.35 -5.99 4.09
N PHE A 96 -8.34 -5.20 3.73
CA PHE A 96 -7.38 -4.68 4.71
C PHE A 96 -8.05 -3.74 5.72
N SER A 97 -8.95 -2.86 5.28
CA SER A 97 -9.67 -1.92 6.14
C SER A 97 -10.56 -2.65 7.15
N LEU A 98 -11.28 -3.69 6.73
CA LEU A 98 -12.06 -4.54 7.65
C LEU A 98 -11.15 -5.24 8.67
N ARG A 99 -9.92 -5.61 8.27
CA ARG A 99 -8.96 -6.31 9.15
C ARG A 99 -8.36 -5.36 10.15
N ALA A 100 -8.00 -4.17 9.70
CA ALA A 100 -7.54 -3.09 10.56
C ALA A 100 -8.62 -2.70 11.58
N ALA A 101 -9.88 -2.55 11.15
CA ALA A 101 -10.99 -2.25 12.05
C ALA A 101 -11.22 -3.37 13.07
N SER A 102 -11.25 -4.64 12.63
CA SER A 102 -11.40 -5.79 13.52
C SER A 102 -10.26 -5.89 14.55
N THR A 103 -9.00 -5.76 14.12
CA THR A 103 -7.85 -5.80 15.04
C THR A 103 -7.83 -4.62 16.02
N LEU A 104 -8.26 -3.43 15.60
CA LEU A 104 -8.40 -2.27 16.47
C LEU A 104 -9.53 -2.42 17.49
N LEU A 105 -10.64 -3.08 17.12
CA LEU A 105 -11.79 -3.32 18.00
C LEU A 105 -11.55 -4.49 18.97
N SER A 106 -10.85 -5.55 18.53
CA SER A 106 -10.58 -6.75 19.33
C SER A 106 -9.43 -6.58 20.32
N VAL A 107 -8.51 -5.62 20.11
CA VAL A 107 -7.28 -5.51 20.91
C VAL A 107 -7.18 -4.18 21.64
N GLY A 108 -7.47 -4.21 22.94
CA GLY A 108 -6.93 -3.26 23.91
C GLY A 108 -5.51 -3.63 24.30
N LYS A 109 -4.49 -3.12 23.59
CA LYS A 109 -3.09 -2.85 24.03
C LYS A 109 -2.17 -2.63 22.82
N GLY A 110 -1.30 -1.63 22.92
CA GLY A 110 -0.58 -0.96 21.83
C GLY A 110 0.48 -1.76 21.04
N THR A 111 0.64 -3.07 21.26
CA THR A 111 1.77 -3.86 20.74
C THR A 111 1.62 -4.21 19.24
N HIS A 112 0.40 -4.38 18.72
CA HIS A 112 0.18 -4.79 17.31
C HIS A 112 0.16 -3.63 16.29
N ARG A 113 0.33 -2.37 16.74
CA ARG A 113 0.17 -1.19 15.86
C ARG A 113 1.29 -1.02 14.85
N GLY A 114 2.54 -1.32 15.23
CA GLY A 114 3.69 -1.26 14.31
C GLY A 114 3.57 -2.29 13.19
N GLN A 115 3.08 -3.49 13.52
CA GLN A 115 2.83 -4.56 12.56
C GLN A 115 1.80 -4.13 11.50
N LEU A 116 0.69 -3.48 11.92
CA LEU A 116 -0.34 -2.99 11.00
C LEU A 116 0.21 -2.00 9.96
N TYR A 117 1.16 -1.14 10.32
CA TYR A 117 1.81 -0.22 9.38
C TYR A 117 2.70 -0.94 8.35
N LEU A 118 3.29 -2.07 8.72
CA LEU A 118 4.08 -2.89 7.79
C LEU A 118 3.19 -3.69 6.84
N LEU A 119 2.10 -4.24 7.36
CA LEU A 119 1.12 -5.02 6.60
C LEU A 119 0.29 -4.16 5.64
N CYS A 120 0.10 -2.86 5.91
CA CYS A 120 -0.70 -1.99 5.07
C CYS A 120 0.01 -1.52 3.79
N GLN A 121 1.30 -1.80 3.61
CA GLN A 121 2.11 -1.24 2.51
C GLN A 121 1.48 -1.45 1.14
N TYR A 122 1.17 -2.70 0.79
CA TYR A 122 0.60 -3.00 -0.51
C TYR A 122 -0.84 -2.43 -0.65
N SER A 123 -1.68 -2.62 0.37
CA SER A 123 -3.05 -2.08 0.40
C SER A 123 -3.09 -0.54 0.34
N LEU A 124 -2.09 0.16 0.89
CA LEU A 124 -1.95 1.61 0.77
C LEU A 124 -1.69 2.02 -0.68
N GLY A 125 -0.81 1.31 -1.39
CA GLY A 125 -0.56 1.54 -2.81
C GLY A 125 -1.81 1.36 -3.66
N CYS A 126 -2.57 0.29 -3.40
CA CYS A 126 -3.88 0.06 -4.01
C CYS A 126 -4.88 1.17 -3.66
N GLY A 127 -4.96 1.58 -2.40
CA GLY A 127 -5.92 2.59 -1.93
C GLY A 127 -5.68 3.98 -2.50
N VAL A 128 -4.42 4.39 -2.60
CA VAL A 128 -4.03 5.64 -3.28
C VAL A 128 -4.37 5.57 -4.77
N SER A 129 -4.13 4.41 -5.40
CA SER A 129 -4.50 4.20 -6.80
C SER A 129 -6.02 4.31 -6.99
N CYS A 130 -6.84 3.64 -6.17
CA CYS A 130 -8.30 3.72 -6.21
C CYS A 130 -8.81 5.16 -5.98
N SER A 131 -8.21 5.86 -5.02
CA SER A 131 -8.58 7.26 -4.71
C SER A 131 -8.29 8.19 -5.88
N LEU A 132 -7.15 8.02 -6.56
CA LEU A 132 -6.80 8.80 -7.75
C LEU A 132 -7.74 8.53 -8.91
N SER A 133 -8.08 7.25 -9.17
CA SER A 133 -9.04 6.93 -10.22
C SER A 133 -10.41 7.57 -9.96
N PHE A 134 -10.86 7.57 -8.70
CA PHE A 134 -12.13 8.21 -8.31
C PHE A 134 -12.07 9.74 -8.43
N LEU A 135 -11.00 10.38 -7.95
CA LEU A 135 -10.86 11.85 -7.96
C LEU A 135 -10.64 12.44 -9.36
N LEU A 136 -10.01 11.67 -10.26
CA LEU A 136 -9.70 12.13 -11.62
C LEU A 136 -10.77 11.76 -12.65
N GLU A 137 -11.79 11.01 -12.24
CA GLU A 137 -12.88 10.61 -13.11
C GLU A 137 -13.66 11.83 -13.62
N GLY A 138 -13.77 11.96 -14.95
CA GLY A 138 -14.45 13.10 -15.58
C GLY A 138 -13.66 14.42 -15.60
N ALA A 139 -12.39 14.44 -15.19
CA ALA A 139 -11.58 15.66 -15.22
C ALA A 139 -11.10 16.00 -16.66
N PRO A 140 -11.17 17.27 -17.10
CA PRO A 140 -10.81 17.69 -18.46
C PRO A 140 -9.31 17.57 -18.79
N HIS A 141 -8.45 17.42 -17.78
CA HIS A 141 -7.00 17.22 -17.91
C HIS A 141 -6.47 16.15 -16.94
N SER A 142 -7.10 14.98 -16.93
CA SER A 142 -6.77 13.87 -16.01
C SER A 142 -5.28 13.49 -16.04
N THR A 143 -4.68 13.37 -17.22
CA THR A 143 -3.27 12.97 -17.41
C THR A 143 -2.28 13.99 -16.80
N CYS A 144 -2.55 15.29 -16.98
CA CYS A 144 -1.71 16.37 -16.44
C CYS A 144 -1.83 16.44 -14.91
N ASN A 145 -3.05 16.33 -14.39
CA ASN A 145 -3.29 16.28 -12.94
C ASN A 145 -2.61 15.05 -12.32
N LEU A 146 -2.64 13.90 -13.01
CA LEU A 146 -1.98 12.69 -12.57
C LEU A 146 -0.45 12.81 -12.64
N ALA A 147 0.11 13.44 -13.68
CA ALA A 147 1.53 13.74 -13.77
C ALA A 147 1.99 14.69 -12.66
N LEU A 148 1.18 15.70 -12.32
CA LEU A 148 1.44 16.60 -11.19
C LEU A 148 1.38 15.85 -9.86
N ALA A 149 0.39 14.98 -9.66
CA ALA A 149 0.29 14.12 -8.49
C ALA A 149 1.52 13.18 -8.37
N ALA A 150 1.96 12.58 -9.48
CA ALA A 150 3.16 11.76 -9.55
C ALA A 150 4.43 12.56 -9.23
N GLY A 151 4.54 13.79 -9.74
CA GLY A 151 5.65 14.70 -9.42
C GLY A 151 5.71 15.04 -7.94
N LEU A 152 4.59 15.43 -7.34
CA LEU A 152 4.51 15.74 -5.90
C LEU A 152 4.77 14.52 -5.02
N ALA A 153 4.18 13.37 -5.36
CA ALA A 153 4.42 12.12 -4.65
C ALA A 153 5.88 11.66 -4.76
N GLY A 154 6.48 11.81 -5.94
CA GLY A 154 7.90 11.56 -6.18
C GLY A 154 8.80 12.47 -5.35
N LEU A 155 8.51 13.77 -5.30
CA LEU A 155 9.23 14.72 -4.44
C LEU A 155 9.14 14.29 -2.98
N LEU A 156 7.93 14.02 -2.48
CA LEU A 156 7.73 13.57 -1.09
C LEU A 156 8.51 12.28 -0.79
N ALA A 157 8.47 11.30 -1.68
CA ALA A 157 9.23 10.05 -1.55
C ALA A 157 10.75 10.27 -1.60
N THR A 158 11.24 11.20 -2.42
CA THR A 158 12.67 11.54 -2.43
C THR A 158 13.12 12.23 -1.15
N HIS A 159 12.31 13.16 -0.61
CA HIS A 159 12.59 13.83 0.66
C HIS A 159 12.57 12.83 1.83
N ALA A 160 11.56 11.97 1.90
CA ALA A 160 11.48 10.92 2.92
C ALA A 160 12.68 9.97 2.86
N ARG A 161 13.10 9.54 1.66
CA ARG A 161 14.31 8.71 1.48
C ARG A 161 15.61 9.44 1.82
N ARG A 162 15.71 10.74 1.52
CA ARG A 162 16.89 11.55 1.92
C ARG A 162 16.95 11.68 3.44
N LEU A 163 15.81 11.93 4.09
CA LEU A 163 15.70 11.98 5.54
C LEU A 163 16.10 10.65 6.17
N ALA A 164 15.55 9.52 5.69
CA ALA A 164 15.90 8.20 6.19
C ALA A 164 17.41 7.92 6.06
N ARG A 165 18.01 8.20 4.90
CA ARG A 165 19.46 8.03 4.70
C ARG A 165 20.29 8.91 5.62
N HIS A 166 19.89 10.17 5.79
CA HIS A 166 20.58 11.10 6.68
C HIS A 166 20.54 10.61 8.13
N VAL A 167 19.36 10.18 8.60
CA VAL A 167 19.17 9.68 9.97
C VAL A 167 19.97 8.39 10.19
N CYS A 168 19.85 7.40 9.31
CA CYS A 168 20.55 6.12 9.46
C CYS A 168 22.09 6.26 9.44
N ALA A 169 22.63 7.28 8.76
CA ALA A 169 24.06 7.48 8.65
C ALA A 169 24.66 8.41 9.73
N LEU A 170 23.93 9.48 10.09
CA LEU A 170 24.52 10.61 10.82
C LEU A 170 23.83 10.94 12.14
N TYR A 171 22.67 10.35 12.44
CA TYR A 171 21.89 10.73 13.61
C TYR A 171 22.65 10.56 14.93
N GLU A 172 23.43 9.50 15.10
CA GLU A 172 24.22 9.26 16.33
C GLU A 172 25.27 10.37 16.57
N LEU A 173 25.94 10.80 15.50
CA LEU A 173 26.94 11.87 15.57
C LEU A 173 26.29 13.24 15.78
N HIS A 174 25.21 13.52 15.03
CA HIS A 174 24.52 14.81 15.05
C HIS A 174 23.69 15.03 16.31
N SER A 175 23.14 13.98 16.91
CA SER A 175 22.41 14.06 18.19
C SER A 175 23.33 14.43 19.35
N ARG A 176 24.57 13.92 19.37
CA ARG A 176 25.57 14.27 20.39
C ARG A 176 26.06 15.70 20.26
N GLN A 177 26.32 16.17 19.04
CA GLN A 177 26.93 17.49 18.81
C GLN A 177 25.92 18.61 18.50
N ARG A 178 24.61 18.29 18.36
CA ARG A 178 23.48 19.25 18.22
C ARG A 178 23.67 20.36 17.17
N TYR A 179 24.25 20.06 16.01
CA TYR A 179 24.47 21.04 14.94
C TYR A 179 23.56 20.89 13.72
N CYS A 180 22.73 19.85 13.65
CA CYS A 180 21.82 19.63 12.52
C CYS A 180 20.36 19.91 12.91
N GLY A 181 19.74 20.91 12.28
CA GLY A 181 18.34 21.28 12.54
C GLY A 181 17.36 20.13 12.32
N VAL A 182 17.61 19.24 11.35
CA VAL A 182 16.78 18.05 11.08
C VAL A 182 16.85 17.06 12.24
N CYS A 183 18.06 16.71 12.71
CA CYS A 183 18.22 15.78 13.83
C CYS A 183 17.70 16.37 15.15
N ILE A 184 17.86 17.68 15.38
CA ILE A 184 17.31 18.38 16.55
C ILE A 184 15.77 18.37 16.50
N SER A 185 15.20 18.66 15.33
CA SER A 185 13.75 18.55 15.09
C SER A 185 13.25 17.14 15.38
N LEU A 186 13.96 16.12 14.93
CA LEU A 186 13.63 14.72 15.18
C LEU A 186 13.73 14.36 16.67
N LEU A 187 14.73 14.89 17.38
CA LEU A 187 14.89 14.69 18.82
C LEU A 187 13.72 15.33 19.61
N ALA A 188 13.30 16.53 19.19
CA ALA A 188 12.22 17.26 19.84
C ALA A 188 10.81 16.75 19.48
N ALA A 189 10.61 16.26 18.25
CA ALA A 189 9.29 15.91 17.70
C ALA A 189 9.17 14.45 17.24
N GLY A 190 10.17 13.59 17.47
CA GLY A 190 10.21 12.21 16.98
C GLY A 190 9.03 11.37 17.45
N HIS A 191 8.54 11.61 18.66
CA HIS A 191 7.35 10.96 19.20
C HIS A 191 6.05 11.29 18.42
N ARG A 192 6.05 12.35 17.59
CA ARG A 192 4.88 12.72 16.76
C ARG A 192 4.78 11.92 15.46
N ILE A 193 5.86 11.28 15.02
CA ILE A 193 5.91 10.48 13.78
C ILE A 193 4.80 9.41 13.74
N PRO A 194 4.63 8.53 14.75
CA PRO A 194 3.58 7.51 14.71
C PRO A 194 2.17 8.10 14.73
N HIS A 195 1.97 9.26 15.38
CA HIS A 195 0.68 9.95 15.39
C HIS A 195 0.35 10.55 14.02
N LEU A 196 1.32 11.20 13.38
CA LEU A 196 1.19 11.72 12.02
C LEU A 196 0.90 10.59 11.03
N LEU A 197 1.63 9.48 11.13
CA LEU A 197 1.45 8.32 10.26
C LEU A 197 0.06 7.71 10.44
N ARG A 198 -0.40 7.56 11.68
CA ARG A 198 -1.76 7.09 11.97
C ARG A 198 -2.82 7.96 11.31
N ASN A 199 -2.73 9.28 11.48
CA ASN A 199 -3.73 10.21 10.95
C ASN A 199 -3.71 10.22 9.41
N ALA A 200 -2.52 10.20 8.81
CA ALA A 200 -2.37 10.15 7.36
C ALA A 200 -2.93 8.84 6.79
N LEU A 201 -2.62 7.70 7.41
CA LEU A 201 -3.16 6.40 6.99
C LEU A 201 -4.67 6.34 7.19
N ALA A 202 -5.20 6.80 8.32
CA ALA A 202 -6.64 6.83 8.56
C ALA A 202 -7.39 7.66 7.51
N LEU A 203 -6.87 8.85 7.17
CA LEU A 203 -7.45 9.68 6.11
C LEU A 203 -7.36 9.00 4.74
N THR A 204 -6.21 8.41 4.43
CA THR A 204 -5.98 7.74 3.14
C THR A 204 -6.89 6.53 2.98
N PHE A 205 -7.03 5.69 4.01
CA PHE A 205 -7.92 4.53 3.97
C PHE A 205 -9.40 4.94 3.98
N ALA A 206 -9.79 6.01 4.67
CA ALA A 206 -11.17 6.52 4.60
C ALA A 206 -11.55 6.95 3.17
N LEU A 207 -10.66 7.68 2.48
CA LEU A 207 -10.86 8.06 1.09
C LEU A 207 -10.82 6.86 0.15
N ALA A 208 -9.90 5.92 0.39
CA ALA A 208 -9.77 4.72 -0.41
C ALA A 208 -10.97 3.79 -0.25
N ASP A 209 -11.55 3.67 0.94
CA ASP A 209 -12.76 2.88 1.20
C ASP A 209 -13.96 3.49 0.48
N LEU A 210 -14.12 4.83 0.52
CA LEU A 210 -15.16 5.53 -0.23
C LEU A 210 -15.02 5.27 -1.74
N ALA A 211 -13.81 5.42 -2.27
CA ALA A 211 -13.51 5.16 -3.67
C ALA A 211 -13.71 3.67 -4.03
N ALA A 212 -13.30 2.74 -3.18
CA ALA A 212 -13.43 1.31 -3.38
C ALA A 212 -14.90 0.88 -3.41
N VAL A 213 -15.73 1.38 -2.48
CA VAL A 213 -17.17 1.09 -2.45
C VAL A 213 -17.84 1.64 -3.71
N GLU A 214 -17.54 2.87 -4.12
CA GLU A 214 -18.11 3.44 -5.34
C GLU A 214 -17.69 2.65 -6.59
N LEU A 215 -16.42 2.28 -6.71
CA LEU A 215 -15.89 1.56 -7.85
C LEU A 215 -16.48 0.15 -7.95
N ILE A 216 -16.66 -0.53 -6.83
CA ILE A 216 -17.34 -1.83 -6.75
C ILE A 216 -18.83 -1.66 -7.06
N ASN A 217 -19.49 -0.61 -6.55
CA ASN A 217 -20.92 -0.39 -6.75
C ASN A 217 -21.27 -0.10 -8.21
N ARG A 218 -20.44 0.66 -8.93
CA ARG A 218 -20.63 0.95 -10.35
C ARG A 218 -20.52 -0.27 -11.26
N ASP A 219 -19.76 -1.28 -10.84
CA ASP A 219 -19.66 -2.52 -11.60
C ASP A 219 -20.93 -3.40 -11.51
N PHE A 220 -21.86 -3.10 -10.60
CA PHE A 220 -23.12 -3.83 -10.48
C PHE A 220 -24.27 -3.05 -11.13
N LEU A 221 -24.94 -3.68 -12.10
CA LEU A 221 -26.09 -3.09 -12.78
C LEU A 221 -27.39 -3.19 -11.95
N SER A 222 -27.42 -4.05 -10.92
CA SER A 222 -28.58 -4.23 -10.03
C SER A 222 -28.20 -4.49 -8.56
N THR A 223 -29.06 -4.04 -7.62
CA THR A 223 -28.89 -4.26 -6.17
C THR A 223 -28.91 -5.74 -5.78
N ALA A 224 -29.58 -6.59 -6.57
CA ALA A 224 -29.61 -8.05 -6.37
C ALA A 224 -28.27 -8.72 -6.69
N GLU A 225 -27.57 -8.27 -7.73
CA GLU A 225 -26.22 -8.77 -8.06
C GLU A 225 -25.18 -8.30 -7.04
N ALA A 226 -25.31 -7.07 -6.55
CA ALA A 226 -24.48 -6.55 -5.48
C ALA A 226 -24.63 -7.42 -4.21
N ILE A 227 -25.85 -7.73 -3.75
CA ILE A 227 -26.05 -8.59 -2.57
C ILE A 227 -25.44 -9.98 -2.80
N ARG A 228 -25.55 -10.55 -3.99
CA ARG A 228 -24.93 -11.85 -4.32
C ARG A 228 -23.40 -11.85 -4.26
N PHE A 229 -22.76 -10.69 -4.38
CA PHE A 229 -21.32 -10.53 -4.21
C PHE A 229 -20.92 -10.21 -2.76
N TRP A 230 -21.64 -9.28 -2.12
CA TRP A 230 -21.34 -8.84 -0.75
C TRP A 230 -21.60 -9.93 0.29
N THR A 231 -22.59 -10.80 0.09
CA THR A 231 -22.92 -11.86 1.06
C THR A 231 -21.82 -12.94 1.14
N PRO A 232 -21.31 -13.51 0.03
CA PRO A 232 -20.15 -14.42 0.09
C PRO A 232 -18.88 -13.71 0.56
N LEU A 233 -18.64 -12.45 0.16
CA LEU A 233 -17.48 -11.67 0.63
C LEU A 233 -17.48 -11.53 2.14
N THR A 234 -18.61 -11.11 2.73
CA THR A 234 -18.76 -10.94 4.17
C THR A 234 -18.69 -12.27 4.92
N ILE A 235 -19.25 -13.36 4.37
CA ILE A 235 -19.16 -14.70 4.98
C ILE A 235 -17.73 -15.25 4.91
N CYS A 236 -17.07 -15.23 3.76
CA CYS A 236 -15.69 -15.66 3.62
C CYS A 236 -14.76 -14.84 4.52
N TYR A 237 -14.99 -13.53 4.59
CA TYR A 237 -14.19 -12.63 5.41
C TYR A 237 -14.42 -12.85 6.91
N THR A 238 -15.66 -13.05 7.36
CA THR A 238 -15.95 -13.37 8.78
C THR A 238 -15.33 -14.72 9.18
N LEU A 239 -15.43 -15.75 8.33
CA LEU A 239 -14.78 -17.05 8.56
C LEU A 239 -13.25 -16.94 8.60
N LEU A 240 -12.65 -16.14 7.71
CA LEU A 240 -11.20 -15.93 7.66
C LEU A 240 -10.70 -15.18 8.91
N VAL A 241 -11.45 -14.17 9.38
CA VAL A 241 -11.13 -13.44 10.62
C VAL A 241 -11.26 -14.35 11.84
N ILE A 242 -12.29 -15.17 11.92
CA ILE A 242 -12.46 -16.13 13.02
C ILE A 242 -11.31 -17.16 13.02
N TYR A 243 -11.01 -17.74 11.85
CA TYR A 243 -9.92 -18.72 11.70
C TYR A 243 -8.54 -18.13 12.05
N MET A 244 -8.30 -16.88 11.66
CA MET A 244 -7.08 -16.13 11.98
C MET A 244 -6.93 -15.82 13.47
N GLN A 245 -8.05 -15.70 14.20
CA GLN A 245 -8.06 -15.39 15.63
C GLN A 245 -7.80 -16.63 16.51
N GLU A 246 -8.00 -17.84 15.98
CA GLU A 246 -7.83 -19.11 16.71
C GLU A 246 -6.41 -19.71 16.64
N GLY A 247 -5.49 -19.17 15.82
CA GLY A 247 -4.15 -19.73 15.61
C GLY A 247 -3.01 -18.95 16.29
N PRO A 248 -2.35 -19.45 17.35
CA PRO A 248 -1.32 -18.69 18.08
C PRO A 248 0.07 -18.63 17.39
N GLN A 249 0.28 -19.26 16.23
CA GLN A 249 1.59 -19.40 15.59
C GLN A 249 1.52 -19.36 14.05
N GLN A 250 0.78 -18.43 13.46
CA GLN A 250 0.75 -18.28 12.00
C GLN A 250 1.78 -17.25 11.53
N SER A 251 2.65 -17.66 10.61
CA SER A 251 3.61 -16.76 9.97
C SER A 251 2.87 -15.65 9.19
N VAL A 252 3.46 -14.45 9.13
CA VAL A 252 2.91 -13.31 8.36
C VAL A 252 2.64 -13.70 6.90
N TYR A 253 3.48 -14.55 6.32
CA TYR A 253 3.32 -15.06 4.96
C TYR A 253 2.10 -16.00 4.81
N GLN A 254 1.83 -16.84 5.81
CA GLN A 254 0.66 -17.72 5.80
C GLN A 254 -0.64 -16.90 5.89
N THR A 255 -0.64 -15.82 6.66
CA THR A 255 -1.77 -14.88 6.72
C THR A 255 -2.08 -14.29 5.34
N VAL A 256 -1.05 -13.83 4.63
CA VAL A 256 -1.21 -13.26 3.28
C VAL A 256 -1.72 -14.29 2.28
N LEU A 257 -1.20 -15.52 2.32
CA LEU A 257 -1.64 -16.60 1.44
C LEU A 257 -3.10 -16.98 1.67
N VAL A 258 -3.52 -17.12 2.92
CA VAL A 258 -4.90 -17.46 3.27
C VAL A 258 -5.86 -16.36 2.81
N ARG A 259 -5.47 -15.10 3.01
CA ARG A 259 -6.23 -13.91 2.60
C ARG A 259 -6.39 -13.78 1.09
N MET A 260 -5.28 -13.80 0.35
CA MET A 260 -5.30 -13.73 -1.11
C MET A 260 -5.95 -14.99 -1.71
N GLY A 261 -5.81 -16.14 -1.07
CA GLY A 261 -6.53 -17.37 -1.42
C GLY A 261 -8.05 -17.23 -1.27
N GLY A 262 -8.51 -16.57 -0.20
CA GLY A 262 -9.93 -16.23 -0.02
C GLY A 262 -10.45 -15.31 -1.12
N LEU A 263 -9.71 -14.23 -1.45
CA LEU A 263 -10.04 -13.34 -2.57
C LEU A 263 -10.02 -14.08 -3.93
N PHE A 264 -9.09 -15.01 -4.12
CA PHE A 264 -8.98 -15.83 -5.32
C PHE A 264 -10.21 -16.74 -5.50
N ILE A 265 -10.64 -17.45 -4.45
CA ILE A 265 -11.86 -18.29 -4.49
C ILE A 265 -13.10 -17.43 -4.75
N LEU A 266 -13.18 -16.25 -4.13
CA LEU A 266 -14.28 -15.32 -4.35
C LEU A 266 -14.35 -14.82 -5.79
N LEU A 267 -13.21 -14.52 -6.40
CA LEU A 267 -13.16 -14.09 -7.80
C LEU A 267 -13.30 -15.24 -8.80
N LEU A 268 -12.99 -16.48 -8.42
CA LEU A 268 -13.38 -17.65 -9.21
C LEU A 268 -14.89 -17.90 -9.20
N THR A 269 -15.57 -17.57 -8.09
CA THR A 269 -17.01 -17.81 -7.94
C THR A 269 -17.88 -16.70 -8.50
N VAL A 270 -17.42 -15.43 -8.44
CA VAL A 270 -18.23 -14.26 -8.83
C VAL A 270 -17.50 -13.29 -9.77
N GLY A 271 -16.20 -13.48 -10.02
CA GLY A 271 -15.35 -12.55 -10.78
C GLY A 271 -15.22 -12.90 -12.27
N ARG A 272 -14.57 -12.01 -13.01
CA ARG A 272 -14.19 -12.23 -14.41
C ARG A 272 -12.81 -12.89 -14.45
N TRP A 273 -12.53 -13.70 -15.47
CA TRP A 273 -11.19 -14.27 -15.71
C TRP A 273 -10.00 -13.29 -15.60
N PRO A 274 -10.06 -12.04 -16.11
CA PRO A 274 -8.98 -11.06 -15.88
C PRO A 274 -8.76 -10.71 -14.40
N ASP A 275 -9.80 -10.74 -13.57
CA ASP A 275 -9.67 -10.43 -12.14
C ASP A 275 -8.84 -11.50 -11.41
N VAL A 276 -8.93 -12.76 -11.85
CA VAL A 276 -8.12 -13.86 -11.31
C VAL A 276 -6.62 -13.61 -11.55
N PHE A 277 -6.24 -13.14 -12.74
CA PHE A 277 -4.86 -12.75 -13.03
C PHE A 277 -4.42 -11.56 -12.18
N HIS A 278 -5.28 -10.55 -12.02
CA HIS A 278 -4.98 -9.38 -11.19
C HIS A 278 -4.78 -9.76 -9.71
N VAL A 279 -5.46 -10.78 -9.18
CA VAL A 279 -5.20 -11.29 -7.81
C VAL A 279 -3.82 -11.91 -7.70
N LEU A 280 -3.36 -12.65 -8.70
CA LEU A 280 -2.00 -13.22 -8.68
C LEU A 280 -0.93 -12.14 -8.72
N ILE A 281 -1.13 -11.10 -9.54
CA ILE A 281 -0.25 -9.92 -9.58
C ILE A 281 -0.27 -9.21 -8.22
N SER A 282 -1.44 -9.10 -7.61
CA SER A 282 -1.62 -8.51 -6.29
C SER A 282 -0.90 -9.28 -5.18
N LEU A 283 -0.98 -10.61 -5.22
CA LEU A 283 -0.24 -11.51 -4.33
C LEU A 283 1.26 -11.31 -4.47
N LEU A 284 1.78 -11.23 -5.71
CA LEU A 284 3.21 -10.95 -5.96
C LEU A 284 3.63 -9.59 -5.41
N GLY A 285 2.79 -8.56 -5.56
CA GLY A 285 3.04 -7.22 -5.02
C GLY A 285 3.11 -7.21 -3.50
N GLU A 286 2.22 -7.94 -2.85
CA GLU A 286 2.24 -8.06 -1.39
C GLU A 286 3.46 -8.83 -0.88
N PHE A 287 3.80 -9.98 -1.51
CA PHE A 287 5.02 -10.71 -1.18
C PHE A 287 6.26 -9.84 -1.36
N TRP A 288 6.33 -9.07 -2.44
CA TRP A 288 7.44 -8.17 -2.70
C TRP A 288 7.58 -7.10 -1.61
N CYS A 289 6.46 -6.51 -1.15
CA CYS A 289 6.45 -5.58 -0.02
C CYS A 289 6.92 -6.24 1.27
N LEU A 290 6.45 -7.45 1.58
CA LEU A 290 6.86 -8.20 2.78
C LEU A 290 8.35 -8.55 2.75
N LEU A 291 8.87 -9.04 1.63
CA LEU A 291 10.31 -9.35 1.47
C LEU A 291 11.16 -8.09 1.66
N CYS A 292 10.72 -6.96 1.09
CA CYS A 292 11.40 -5.68 1.28
C CYS A 292 11.28 -5.14 2.71
N ALA A 293 10.25 -5.55 3.46
CA ALA A 293 10.00 -5.13 4.83
C ALA A 293 10.45 -6.16 5.88
N GLY A 294 11.03 -7.30 5.49
CA GLY A 294 11.34 -8.43 6.38
C GLY A 294 12.13 -8.02 7.61
N ALA A 295 13.24 -7.30 7.40
CA ALA A 295 14.07 -6.81 8.50
C ALA A 295 13.34 -5.87 9.47
N MET A 296 12.29 -5.16 9.04
CA MET A 296 11.47 -4.32 9.95
C MET A 296 10.36 -5.14 10.63
N LEU A 297 9.82 -6.14 9.93
CA LEU A 297 8.80 -7.05 10.45
C LEU A 297 9.34 -7.89 11.60
N ASP A 298 10.55 -8.40 11.46
CA ASP A 298 11.19 -9.22 12.51
C ASP A 298 11.33 -8.42 13.82
N MET A 299 11.64 -7.11 13.74
CA MET A 299 11.78 -6.27 14.94
C MET A 299 10.43 -5.93 15.57
N CYS A 300 9.39 -5.75 14.76
CA CYS A 300 8.03 -5.55 15.28
C CYS A 300 7.43 -6.84 15.88
N GLN A 301 7.93 -8.03 15.52
CA GLN A 301 7.52 -9.30 16.15
C GLN A 301 8.19 -9.53 17.50
N GLN A 302 9.34 -8.89 17.76
CA GLN A 302 10.08 -8.96 19.01
C GLN A 302 9.71 -7.84 20.00
N GLN A 303 8.64 -7.07 19.72
CA GLN A 303 8.10 -5.98 20.56
C GLN A 303 6.87 -6.42 21.34
#